data_AF-A0A847X382-F1
#
_entry.id   AF-A0A847X382-F1
#
_cell.length_a   1.000
_cell.length_b   1.000
_cell.length_c   1.000
_cell.angle_alpha   90.00
_cell.angle_beta   90.00
_cell.angle_gamma   90.00
#
_symmetry.space_group_name_H-M   'P 1'
#
loop_
_entity.id
_entity.type
_entity.pdbx_description
1 polymer ?
#
loop_
_entity_poly.entity_id
_entity_poly.type
_entity_poly.pdbx_seq_one_letter_code
_entity_poly.pdbx_strand_id
1 'polypeptide(L)'
;MTFAWYGHLKFPSAALWVVVLISWGIAFFEYWLAVPANRIGHAFYSAAELKTIQEVISLSVFMLFAVFYLGEKLTWNHGIGFGLIALGAFFIFKGPLK
;
A
#
# COMPACT_ATOMS: atom_id res chain seq x y z
N MET A 1 -4.13 -0.37 -4.34
CA MET A 1 -4.93 0.54 -3.51
C MET A 1 -4.49 1.99 -3.64
N THR A 2 -3.19 2.27 -3.84
CA THR A 2 -2.65 3.65 -3.89
C THR A 2 -3.41 4.61 -4.80
N PHE A 3 -3.72 4.21 -6.05
CA PHE A 3 -4.44 5.09 -6.98
C PHE A 3 -5.89 5.29 -6.57
N ALA A 4 -6.59 4.24 -6.15
CA ALA A 4 -7.97 4.35 -5.67
C ALA A 4 -8.09 5.31 -4.47
N TRP A 5 -7.09 5.32 -3.58
CA TRP A 5 -7.13 6.09 -2.34
C TRP A 5 -6.56 7.51 -2.46
N TYR A 6 -5.55 7.71 -3.32
CA TYR A 6 -4.81 8.98 -3.35
C TYR A 6 -4.73 9.61 -4.75
N GLY A 7 -5.09 8.88 -5.82
CA GLY A 7 -5.03 9.37 -7.21
C GLY A 7 -5.83 10.65 -7.43
N HIS A 8 -6.98 10.76 -6.77
CA HIS A 8 -7.86 11.91 -6.90
C HIS A 8 -7.33 13.18 -6.23
N LEU A 9 -6.30 13.10 -5.37
CA LEU A 9 -5.72 14.28 -4.71
C LEU A 9 -5.12 15.28 -5.72
N LYS A 10 -4.80 14.80 -6.93
CA LYS A 10 -4.38 15.66 -8.05
C LYS A 10 -5.51 16.49 -8.66
N PHE A 11 -6.77 16.17 -8.35
CA PHE A 11 -7.96 16.80 -8.89
C PHE A 11 -8.84 17.40 -7.76
N PRO A 12 -8.34 18.39 -7.00
CA PRO A 12 -9.04 18.90 -5.81
C PRO A 12 -10.38 19.58 -6.12
N SER A 13 -10.58 20.06 -7.35
CA SER A 13 -11.82 20.71 -7.79
C SER A 13 -12.87 19.73 -8.34
N ALA A 14 -12.55 18.44 -8.46
CA ALA A 14 -13.50 17.44 -8.91
C ALA A 14 -14.61 17.22 -7.86
N ALA A 15 -15.84 17.00 -8.32
CA ALA A 15 -16.95 16.71 -7.42
C ALA A 15 -16.69 15.40 -6.64
N LEU A 16 -16.90 15.43 -5.32
CA LEU A 16 -16.56 14.32 -4.43
C LEU A 16 -17.22 12.99 -4.85
N TRP A 17 -18.48 13.03 -5.27
CA TRP A 17 -19.20 11.83 -5.69
C TRP A 17 -18.58 11.19 -6.95
N VAL A 18 -18.07 12.00 -7.89
CA VAL A 18 -17.37 11.51 -9.10
C VAL A 18 -16.09 10.81 -8.70
N VAL A 19 -15.31 11.45 -7.83
CA VAL A 19 -14.07 10.89 -7.30
C VAL A 19 -14.32 9.56 -6.61
N VAL A 20 -15.32 9.47 -5.74
CA VAL A 20 -15.67 8.24 -5.02
C VAL A 20 -16.04 7.12 -6.00
N LEU A 21 -16.85 7.39 -7.02
CA LEU A 21 -17.24 6.38 -8.01
C LEU A 21 -16.05 5.89 -8.84
N ILE A 22 -15.16 6.79 -9.26
CA ILE A 22 -13.93 6.42 -9.98
C ILE A 22 -13.02 5.58 -9.08
N SER A 23 -12.82 6.00 -7.83
CA SER A 23 -12.03 5.27 -6.84
C SER A 23 -12.57 3.86 -6.60
N TRP A 24 -13.89 3.70 -6.52
CA TRP A 24 -14.53 2.38 -6.43
C TRP A 24 -14.30 1.54 -7.68
N GLY A 25 -14.39 2.13 -8.87
CA GLY A 25 -14.07 1.46 -10.13
C GLY A 25 -12.64 0.94 -10.17
N ILE A 26 -11.67 1.73 -9.71
CA ILE A 26 -10.25 1.30 -9.61
C ILE A 26 -10.11 0.18 -8.57
N ALA A 27 -10.65 0.38 -7.36
CA ALA A 27 -10.54 -0.59 -6.27
C ALA A 27 -11.14 -1.96 -6.65
N PHE A 28 -12.23 -1.98 -7.43
CA PHE A 28 -12.82 -3.21 -7.96
C PHE A 28 -11.77 -4.06 -8.68
N PHE A 29 -11.05 -3.52 -9.66
CA PHE A 29 -10.02 -4.27 -10.39
C PHE A 29 -8.83 -4.65 -9.51
N GLU A 30 -8.44 -3.77 -8.59
CA GLU A 30 -7.35 -4.09 -7.67
C GLU A 30 -7.73 -5.27 -6.73
N TYR A 31 -8.99 -5.41 -6.35
CA TYR A 31 -9.48 -6.57 -5.59
C TYR A 31 -9.41 -7.88 -6.37
N TRP A 32 -9.68 -7.85 -7.68
CA TRP A 32 -9.52 -9.04 -8.55
C TRP A 32 -8.08 -9.56 -8.57
N LEU A 33 -7.09 -8.71 -8.29
CA LEU A 33 -5.69 -9.13 -8.16
C LEU A 33 -5.34 -9.51 -6.72
N ALA A 34 -5.77 -8.70 -5.75
CA ALA A 34 -5.42 -8.87 -4.35
C ALA A 34 -6.03 -10.14 -3.73
N VAL A 35 -7.29 -10.45 -4.02
CA VAL A 35 -7.98 -11.59 -3.42
C VAL A 35 -7.36 -12.93 -3.85
N PRO A 36 -7.13 -13.21 -5.15
CA PRO A 36 -6.45 -14.43 -5.57
C PRO A 36 -5.00 -14.50 -5.06
N ALA A 37 -4.27 -13.39 -5.09
CA ALA A 37 -2.89 -13.35 -4.60
C ALA A 37 -2.80 -13.74 -3.12
N ASN A 38 -3.69 -13.19 -2.27
CA ASN A 38 -3.75 -13.56 -0.85
C ASN A 38 -4.14 -15.03 -0.66
N ARG A 39 -5.08 -15.54 -1.45
CA ARG A 39 -5.52 -16.95 -1.34
C ARG A 39 -4.42 -17.93 -1.73
N ILE A 40 -3.65 -17.63 -2.78
CA ILE A 40 -2.49 -18.41 -3.20
C ILE A 40 -1.38 -18.28 -2.16
N GLY A 41 -1.09 -17.06 -1.70
CA GLY A 41 -0.05 -16.80 -0.71
C GLY A 41 -0.31 -17.46 0.65
N HIS A 42 -1.57 -17.60 1.06
CA HIS A 42 -1.95 -18.26 2.31
C HIS A 42 -1.66 -19.77 2.33
N ALA A 43 -1.26 -20.36 1.19
CA ALA A 43 -0.72 -21.71 1.17
C ALA A 43 0.71 -21.79 1.73
N PHE A 44 1.44 -20.66 1.78
CA PHE A 44 2.86 -20.60 2.15
C PHE A 44 3.15 -19.71 3.36
N TYR A 45 2.33 -18.68 3.57
CA TYR A 45 2.52 -17.65 4.58
C TYR A 45 1.31 -17.58 5.52
N SER A 46 1.57 -17.22 6.77
CA SER A 46 0.51 -16.85 7.72
C SER A 46 -0.19 -15.55 7.30
N ALA A 47 -1.40 -15.33 7.83
CA ALA A 47 -2.14 -14.09 7.58
C ALA A 47 -1.33 -12.83 8.00
N ALA A 48 -0.54 -12.92 9.07
CA ALA A 48 0.31 -11.83 9.54
C ALA A 48 1.43 -11.51 8.53
N GLU A 49 2.10 -12.53 8.02
CA GLU A 49 3.16 -12.39 7.01
C GLU A 49 2.60 -11.83 5.68
N LEU A 50 1.44 -12.33 5.22
CA LEU A 50 0.78 -11.82 4.03
C LEU A 50 0.43 -10.34 4.15
N LYS A 51 -0.17 -9.96 5.29
CA LYS A 51 -0.49 -8.56 5.55
C LYS A 51 0.77 -7.70 5.58
N THR A 52 1.85 -8.21 6.17
CA THR A 52 3.13 -7.52 6.23
C THR A 52 3.75 -7.31 4.85
N ILE A 53 3.76 -8.34 3.99
CA ILE A 53 4.18 -8.19 2.58
C ILE A 53 3.35 -7.13 1.88
N GLN A 54 2.04 -7.14 2.09
CA GLN A 54 1.15 -6.15 1.49
C GLN A 54 1.47 -4.73 1.95
N GLU A 55 1.74 -4.50 3.24
CA GLU A 55 2.13 -3.18 3.75
C GLU A 55 3.48 -2.71 3.18
N VAL A 56 4.47 -3.60 3.13
CA VAL A 56 5.78 -3.27 2.54
C VAL A 56 5.64 -2.88 1.06
N ILE A 57 4.86 -3.65 0.28
CA ILE A 57 4.57 -3.33 -1.12
C ILE A 57 3.80 -2.00 -1.22
N SER A 58 2.77 -1.82 -0.40
CA SER A 58 1.93 -0.62 -0.39
C SER A 58 2.74 0.64 -0.15
N LEU A 59 3.60 0.64 0.87
CA LEU A 59 4.46 1.76 1.21
C LEU A 59 5.51 2.03 0.12
N SER A 60 6.10 0.97 -0.43
CA SER A 60 7.07 1.09 -1.53
C SER A 60 6.44 1.74 -2.76
N VAL A 61 5.26 1.27 -3.16
CA VAL A 61 4.49 1.84 -4.28
C VAL A 61 4.01 3.26 -3.95
N PHE A 62 3.58 3.50 -2.71
CA PHE A 62 3.15 4.83 -2.27
C PHE A 62 4.28 5.85 -2.35
N MET A 63 5.51 5.51 -1.96
CA MET A 63 6.66 6.42 -2.11
C MET A 63 6.88 6.84 -3.56
N LEU A 64 6.87 5.87 -4.48
CA LEU A 64 7.02 6.15 -5.91
C LEU A 64 5.85 7.01 -6.40
N PHE A 65 4.64 6.69 -5.98
CA PHE A 65 3.45 7.46 -6.31
C PHE A 65 3.53 8.90 -5.78
N ALA A 66 3.94 9.13 -4.53
CA ALA A 66 4.06 10.46 -3.95
C ALA A 66 5.05 11.33 -4.75
N VAL A 67 6.20 10.76 -5.12
CA VAL A 67 7.23 11.47 -5.90
C VAL A 67 6.77 11.74 -7.32
N PHE A 68 6.34 10.71 -8.05
CA PHE A 68 6.11 10.81 -9.49
C PHE A 68 4.72 11.34 -9.85
N TYR A 69 3.70 11.05 -9.04
CA TYR A 69 2.31 11.43 -9.34
C TYR A 69 1.89 12.72 -8.62
N LEU A 70 2.17 12.83 -7.32
CA LEU A 70 1.83 14.01 -6.50
C LEU A 70 2.92 15.10 -6.54
N GLY A 71 4.16 14.76 -6.90
CA GLY A 71 5.28 15.71 -6.93
C GLY A 71 5.84 16.03 -5.55
N GLU A 72 5.56 15.18 -4.54
CA GLU A 72 6.04 15.36 -3.19
C GLU A 72 7.52 15.00 -3.06
N LYS A 73 8.25 15.74 -2.23
CA LYS A 73 9.66 15.44 -1.94
C LYS A 73 9.75 14.50 -0.74
N LEU A 74 10.36 13.33 -0.93
CA LEU A 74 10.69 12.44 0.17
C LEU A 74 11.76 13.11 1.06
N THR A 75 11.51 13.09 2.36
CA THR A 75 12.41 13.65 3.37
C THR A 75 13.08 12.54 4.18
N TRP A 76 14.14 12.88 4.92
CA TRP A 76 14.82 11.94 5.81
C TRP A 76 13.89 11.31 6.85
N ASN A 77 12.89 12.05 7.33
CA ASN A 77 11.89 11.53 8.28
C ASN A 77 11.08 10.39 7.66
N HIS A 78 10.76 10.48 6.37
CA HIS A 78 10.08 9.39 5.65
C HIS A 78 10.99 8.16 5.56
N GLY A 79 12.27 8.35 5.23
CA GLY A 79 13.24 7.25 5.18
C GLY A 79 13.40 6.54 6.53
N ILE A 80 13.52 7.31 7.63
CA ILE A 80 13.60 6.75 8.99
C ILE A 80 12.29 6.02 9.34
N GLY A 81 11.14 6.63 9.08
CA GLY A 81 9.84 6.01 9.34
C GLY A 81 9.66 4.69 8.59
N PHE A 82 9.99 4.64 7.30
CA PHE A 82 9.94 3.42 6.50
C PHE A 82 10.96 2.38 6.96
N GLY A 83 12.16 2.81 7.39
CA GLY A 83 13.15 1.92 7.99
C GLY A 83 12.63 1.23 9.26
N LEU A 84 11.92 1.96 10.13
CA LEU A 84 11.28 1.38 11.31
C LEU A 84 10.14 0.40 10.96
N ILE A 85 9.38 0.68 9.91
CA ILE A 85 8.35 -0.26 9.43
C ILE A 85 8.99 -1.52 8.86
N ALA A 86 10.08 -1.41 8.10
CA ALA A 86 10.83 -2.55 7.60
C ALA A 86 11.44 -3.39 8.73
N LEU A 87 11.90 -2.75 9.81
CA LEU A 87 12.33 -3.44 11.02
C LEU A 87 11.17 -4.20 11.68
N GLY A 88 9.98 -3.61 11.76
CA GLY A 88 8.76 -4.29 12.21
C GLY A 88 8.44 -5.53 11.36
N ALA A 89 8.54 -5.41 10.03
CA ALA A 89 8.36 -6.52 9.12
C ALA A 89 9.35 -7.66 9.39
N PHE A 90 10.62 -7.34 9.62
CA PHE A 90 11.64 -8.34 9.97
C PHE A 90 11.24 -9.18 11.19
N PHE A 91 10.72 -8.55 12.25
CA PHE A 91 10.29 -9.29 13.45
C PHE A 91 9.08 -10.20 13.19
N ILE A 92 8.15 -9.79 12.33
CA ILE A 92 7.00 -10.63 11.96
C ILE A 92 7.47 -11.88 11.22
N PHE A 93 8.45 -11.76 10.32
CA PHE A 93 9.00 -12.90 9.57
C PHE A 93 9.98 -13.77 10.37
N LYS A 94 10.65 -13.20 11.38
CA LYS A 94 11.62 -13.94 12.21
C LYS A 94 10.97 -14.98 13.13
N GLY A 95 9.69 -14.81 13.48
CA GLY A 95 9.00 -15.64 14.47
C GLY A 95 9.27 -15.19 15.92
N PRO A 96 8.80 -15.95 16.93
CA PRO A 96 8.86 -15.53 18.33
C PRO A 96 10.30 -15.30 18.80
N LEU A 97 10.52 -14.18 19.48
CA LEU A 97 11.80 -13.88 20.10
C LEU A 97 12.06 -14.88 21.22
N LYS A 98 13.26 -15.47 21.22
CA LYS A 98 13.76 -16.30 22.31
C LYS A 98 14.35 -15.43 23.41
#